data_AF-A0A285BFP1-F1
#
_entry.id   AF-A0A285BFP1-F1
#
_cell.length_a   1.000
_cell.length_b   1.000
_cell.length_c   1.000
_cell.angle_alpha   90.00
_cell.angle_beta   90.00
_cell.angle_gamma   90.00
#
_symmetry.space_group_name_H-M   'P 1'
#
loop_
_entity.id
_entity.type
_entity.pdbx_description
1 polymer ?
#
loop_
_entity_poly.entity_id
_entity_poly.type
_entity_poly.pdbx_seq_one_letter_code
_entity_poly.pdbx_strand_id
1 'polypeptide(L)'
;MAKKYMLIKGDFHLHTLYSDNMDKMDVSDYDKLAKKYGLDVLCITDHHHNLTQNTWEELSLKIKNHVGLPLIMQGYEITFAKGHIVLLNKSIFDSEYIKDAIKNLYNDNNLRIMAHPDNNNCKWQINLVPGIDGIEILNSGHDALSYKEDSICNGIKTYKAYLLLRHKLAAFANTDCHYSFTFGKAWTGVFIPQNKELNTETAINAIKSGHTYSCAGDLLIELYSEDYIMGDTLISSGDKYIYWKCPQNSDVILYYGDTPLDAFKGSEGSFKPMMNGPYWIFVKNGNAWAASSPIWVSGIKDRMGNHDVRNNLLENGLIYKNNERVKHYFSIIERLISDYKFNDNYIDAYIKWLKQFIIENINDEELANKSTDFLFYENTKRLQLIEKILMMLINELLLKIGSEEISKNHLTLYNFDNKEYDGVIQTEILISPDTKDFYLTDDNGNKINFVSMVMKDNTFINQERSPERMKEVALWLKRGEMHEYKVMNVVFEESGDKLIVKYDLYPEYFSNKNISWDKEALLLKEYIENKKYKNYILRVRSMISAVTQFKIRLKANSKKNIFIKEEKDNKDNIGLRYNEFFDSMYSDSGNEYIFTVQNSSY
;
A
#
# COMPACT_ATOMS: atom_id res chain seq x y z
N MET A 1 -29.90 -11.74 -18.15
CA MET A 1 -30.43 -11.80 -16.78
C MET A 1 -29.75 -10.83 -15.83
N ALA A 2 -28.68 -10.12 -16.25
CA ALA A 2 -28.31 -8.80 -15.71
C ALA A 2 -29.42 -7.73 -15.79
N LYS A 3 -30.65 -8.10 -16.19
CA LYS A 3 -31.85 -7.26 -16.23
C LYS A 3 -32.28 -6.73 -14.85
N LYS A 4 -31.65 -7.16 -13.76
CA LYS A 4 -31.91 -6.64 -12.41
C LYS A 4 -30.91 -5.55 -11.99
N TYR A 5 -29.85 -5.32 -12.76
CA TYR A 5 -28.82 -4.34 -12.45
C TYR A 5 -28.74 -3.29 -13.56
N MET A 6 -28.39 -2.07 -13.20
CA MET A 6 -27.93 -1.03 -14.11
C MET A 6 -26.45 -0.82 -13.88
N LEU A 7 -25.71 -0.67 -14.97
CA LEU A 7 -24.31 -0.30 -14.94
C LEU A 7 -24.22 1.22 -14.78
N ILE A 8 -23.38 1.66 -13.85
CA ILE A 8 -22.94 3.05 -13.74
C ILE A 8 -21.43 3.10 -13.94
N LYS A 9 -20.93 4.20 -14.50
CA LYS A 9 -19.49 4.44 -14.68
C LYS A 9 -18.98 5.37 -13.58
N GLY A 10 -17.94 4.95 -12.87
CA GLY A 10 -17.36 5.71 -11.77
C GLY A 10 -15.88 5.99 -11.93
N ASP A 11 -15.43 7.11 -11.38
CA ASP A 11 -14.01 7.37 -11.11
C ASP A 11 -13.84 7.75 -9.64
N PHE A 12 -13.14 6.91 -8.90
CA PHE A 12 -13.08 6.96 -7.44
C PHE A 12 -11.73 7.48 -6.92
N HIS A 13 -10.87 8.01 -7.80
CA HIS A 13 -9.58 8.55 -7.43
C HIS A 13 -9.27 9.82 -8.25
N LEU A 14 -9.56 10.99 -7.66
CA LEU A 14 -9.46 12.29 -8.32
C LEU A 14 -8.82 13.33 -7.40
N HIS A 15 -8.00 14.21 -7.97
CA HIS A 15 -7.30 15.28 -7.25
C HIS A 15 -7.79 16.65 -7.71
N THR A 16 -7.91 17.61 -6.81
CA THR A 16 -8.37 18.98 -7.07
C THR A 16 -7.26 19.99 -6.85
N LEU A 17 -7.59 21.27 -7.02
CA LEU A 17 -6.73 22.39 -6.65
C LEU A 17 -6.27 22.39 -5.19
N TYR A 18 -6.92 21.61 -4.31
CA TYR A 18 -6.56 21.46 -2.89
C TYR A 18 -5.42 20.47 -2.65
N SER A 19 -5.02 19.67 -3.64
CA SER A 19 -3.75 18.94 -3.66
C SER A 19 -2.84 19.42 -4.80
N ASP A 20 -2.27 18.48 -5.53
CA ASP A 20 -1.27 18.60 -6.56
C ASP A 20 -1.84 18.48 -7.99
N ASN A 21 -3.17 18.59 -8.14
CA ASN A 21 -3.77 18.75 -9.47
C ASN A 21 -3.13 19.93 -10.20
N MET A 22 -2.68 19.67 -11.42
CA MET A 22 -1.83 20.57 -12.21
C MET A 22 -2.65 21.59 -12.98
N ASP A 23 -3.86 21.21 -13.39
CA ASP A 23 -4.82 22.08 -14.07
C ASP A 23 -5.67 22.91 -13.08
N LYS A 24 -5.46 22.71 -11.77
CA LYS A 24 -6.20 23.38 -10.68
C LYS A 24 -7.72 23.20 -10.80
N MET A 25 -8.14 22.00 -11.19
CA MET A 25 -9.54 21.64 -11.33
C MET A 25 -10.26 21.62 -9.98
N ASP A 26 -11.53 22.02 -9.98
CA ASP A 26 -12.43 21.95 -8.84
C ASP A 26 -13.62 21.02 -9.13
N VAL A 27 -14.54 20.87 -8.17
CA VAL A 27 -15.80 20.10 -8.29
C VAL A 27 -16.56 20.42 -9.59
N SER A 28 -16.64 21.70 -9.97
CA SER A 28 -17.38 22.12 -11.17
C SER A 28 -16.72 21.72 -12.49
N ASP A 29 -15.40 21.55 -12.49
CA ASP A 29 -14.66 21.13 -13.70
C ASP A 29 -14.83 19.62 -13.90
N TYR A 30 -14.77 18.87 -12.80
CA TYR A 30 -15.07 17.45 -12.80
C TYR A 30 -16.51 17.13 -13.19
N ASP A 31 -17.49 17.93 -12.77
CA ASP A 31 -18.88 17.81 -13.24
C ASP A 31 -18.98 17.92 -14.78
N LYS A 32 -18.31 18.91 -15.39
CA LYS A 32 -18.28 19.09 -16.85
C LYS A 32 -17.58 17.92 -17.55
N LEU A 33 -16.44 17.48 -17.00
CA LEU A 33 -15.69 16.36 -17.55
C LEU A 33 -16.51 15.05 -17.47
N ALA A 34 -17.13 14.75 -16.33
CA ALA A 34 -17.98 13.58 -16.18
C ALA A 34 -19.13 13.56 -17.19
N LYS A 35 -19.81 14.70 -17.39
CA LYS A 35 -20.87 14.82 -18.42
C LYS A 35 -20.33 14.58 -19.83
N LYS A 36 -19.12 15.06 -20.13
CA LYS A 36 -18.46 14.85 -21.42
C LYS A 36 -18.08 13.38 -21.66
N TYR A 37 -17.62 12.67 -20.63
CA TYR A 37 -17.14 11.28 -20.73
C TYR A 37 -18.17 10.23 -20.31
N GLY A 38 -19.37 10.65 -19.89
CA GLY A 38 -20.44 9.75 -19.46
C GLY A 38 -20.15 9.02 -18.15
N LEU A 39 -19.55 9.70 -17.17
CA LEU A 39 -19.39 9.18 -15.81
C LEU A 39 -20.56 9.60 -14.93
N ASP A 40 -21.06 8.67 -14.14
CA ASP A 40 -22.22 8.81 -13.27
C ASP A 40 -21.85 9.07 -11.82
N VAL A 41 -20.65 8.63 -11.39
CA VAL A 41 -20.17 8.77 -10.01
C VAL A 41 -18.72 9.23 -10.01
N LEU A 42 -18.40 10.18 -9.15
CA LEU A 42 -17.04 10.62 -8.90
C LEU A 42 -16.73 10.55 -7.41
N CYS A 43 -15.49 10.27 -7.03
CA CYS A 43 -15.00 10.56 -5.69
C CYS A 43 -13.78 11.47 -5.77
N ILE A 44 -13.84 12.59 -5.05
CA ILE A 44 -12.70 13.46 -4.86
C ILE A 44 -11.89 12.95 -3.68
N THR A 45 -10.60 12.74 -3.89
CA THR A 45 -9.69 12.02 -2.98
C THR A 45 -8.32 12.69 -2.92
N ASP A 46 -8.31 14.00 -2.66
CA ASP A 46 -7.08 14.78 -2.48
C ASP A 46 -6.11 14.13 -1.47
N HIS A 47 -4.82 14.33 -1.67
CA HIS A 47 -3.78 13.82 -0.78
C HIS A 47 -3.93 14.42 0.64
N HIS A 48 -3.98 13.56 1.66
CA HIS A 48 -4.10 13.97 3.06
C HIS A 48 -2.99 14.94 3.52
N HIS A 49 -1.78 14.82 2.96
CA HIS A 49 -0.64 15.66 3.34
C HIS A 49 -0.70 17.07 2.73
N ASN A 50 -1.61 17.33 1.79
CA ASN A 50 -1.93 18.66 1.26
C ASN A 50 -3.17 19.28 1.92
N LEU A 51 -4.09 18.43 2.38
CA LEU A 51 -5.34 18.86 3.00
C LEU A 51 -5.15 19.36 4.43
N THR A 52 -5.88 20.41 4.78
CA THR A 52 -6.14 20.89 6.15
C THR A 52 -7.63 20.75 6.49
N GLN A 53 -8.00 20.86 7.77
CA GLN A 53 -9.41 20.89 8.16
C GLN A 53 -10.22 21.97 7.41
N ASN A 54 -9.66 23.17 7.23
CA ASN A 54 -10.34 24.26 6.53
C ASN A 54 -10.59 23.93 5.05
N THR A 55 -9.56 23.46 4.33
CA THR A 55 -9.69 23.09 2.91
C THR A 55 -10.64 21.90 2.73
N TRP A 56 -10.68 20.99 3.70
CA TRP A 56 -11.63 19.88 3.71
C TRP A 56 -13.06 20.37 3.81
N GLU A 57 -13.35 21.29 4.74
CA GLU A 57 -14.68 21.88 4.91
C GLU A 57 -15.13 22.68 3.68
N GLU A 58 -14.23 23.42 3.05
CA GLU A 58 -14.50 24.12 1.79
C GLU A 58 -14.88 23.13 0.67
N LEU A 59 -14.10 22.06 0.50
CA LEU A 59 -14.39 21.01 -0.47
C LEU A 59 -15.72 20.32 -0.17
N SER A 60 -15.98 19.97 1.10
CA SER A 60 -17.24 19.38 1.55
C SER A 60 -18.44 20.26 1.20
N LEU A 61 -18.33 21.57 1.38
CA LEU A 61 -19.39 22.52 1.05
C LEU A 61 -19.65 22.55 -0.46
N LYS A 62 -18.61 22.54 -1.29
CA LYS A 62 -18.75 22.50 -2.75
C LYS A 62 -19.41 21.22 -3.23
N ILE A 63 -19.02 20.07 -2.68
CA ILE A 63 -19.64 18.77 -2.98
C ILE A 63 -21.10 18.76 -2.53
N LYS A 64 -21.42 19.24 -1.32
CA LYS A 64 -22.79 19.31 -0.80
C LYS A 64 -23.71 20.22 -1.62
N ASN A 65 -23.16 21.29 -2.21
CA ASN A 65 -23.89 22.22 -3.06
C ASN A 65 -24.06 21.72 -4.51
N HIS A 66 -23.34 20.66 -4.90
CA HIS A 66 -23.55 20.00 -6.18
C HIS A 66 -24.88 19.23 -6.17
N VAL A 67 -25.62 19.32 -7.27
CA VAL A 67 -26.93 18.68 -7.42
C VAL A 67 -27.00 17.97 -8.76
N GLY A 68 -27.53 16.75 -8.76
CA GLY A 68 -27.72 15.95 -9.97
C GLY A 68 -26.56 15.01 -10.25
N LEU A 69 -26.38 14.64 -11.53
CA LEU A 69 -25.31 13.75 -11.97
C LEU A 69 -24.11 14.54 -12.54
N PRO A 70 -22.88 14.06 -12.32
CA PRO A 70 -22.53 12.83 -11.59
C PRO A 70 -22.79 12.95 -10.08
N LEU A 71 -23.07 11.84 -9.40
CA LEU A 71 -23.03 11.77 -7.95
C LEU A 71 -21.58 11.99 -7.49
N ILE A 72 -21.32 13.08 -6.75
CA ILE A 72 -19.97 13.38 -6.25
C ILE A 72 -19.86 13.00 -4.78
N MET A 73 -18.93 12.10 -4.47
CA MET A 73 -18.58 11.67 -3.13
C MET A 73 -17.28 12.34 -2.68
N GLN A 74 -17.08 12.37 -1.37
CA GLN A 74 -15.87 12.88 -0.75
C GLN A 74 -15.07 11.75 -0.10
N GLY A 75 -13.75 11.83 -0.25
CA GLY A 75 -12.75 10.94 0.33
C GLY A 75 -11.41 11.66 0.38
N TYR A 76 -10.35 10.93 0.70
CA TYR A 76 -8.97 11.42 0.56
C TYR A 76 -8.03 10.26 0.32
N GLU A 77 -6.89 10.54 -0.30
CA GLU A 77 -5.82 9.57 -0.46
C GLU A 77 -4.80 9.75 0.67
N ILE A 78 -4.57 8.69 1.41
CA ILE A 78 -3.44 8.61 2.33
C ILE A 78 -2.20 8.22 1.52
N THR A 79 -1.18 9.06 1.62
CA THR A 79 0.05 9.02 0.82
C THR A 79 1.23 8.69 1.73
N PHE A 80 1.74 7.46 1.65
CA PHE A 80 3.03 7.11 2.23
C PHE A 80 4.05 6.98 1.09
N ALA A 81 5.34 7.20 1.37
CA ALA A 81 6.41 6.89 0.42
C ALA A 81 6.46 5.39 0.07
N LYS A 82 5.89 4.54 0.94
CA LYS A 82 5.78 3.09 0.73
C LYS A 82 4.43 2.62 0.18
N GLY A 83 3.54 3.50 -0.25
CA GLY A 83 2.26 3.10 -0.86
C GLY A 83 1.12 4.06 -0.52
N HIS A 84 0.07 4.04 -1.34
CA HIS A 84 -1.06 4.94 -1.18
C HIS A 84 -2.38 4.17 -1.02
N ILE A 85 -3.26 4.67 -0.15
CA ILE A 85 -4.60 4.11 0.05
C ILE A 85 -5.66 5.19 -0.09
N VAL A 86 -6.69 4.93 -0.89
CA VAL A 86 -7.84 5.81 -1.05
C VAL A 86 -8.91 5.42 -0.04
N LEU A 87 -9.41 6.41 0.70
CA LEU A 87 -10.54 6.26 1.59
C LEU A 87 -11.77 6.94 0.99
N LEU A 88 -12.82 6.16 0.72
CA LEU A 88 -14.06 6.70 0.16
C LEU A 88 -15.10 7.02 1.24
N ASN A 89 -16.04 7.89 0.89
CA ASN A 89 -17.21 8.25 1.69
C ASN A 89 -16.84 8.71 3.11
N LYS A 90 -15.85 9.60 3.19
CA LYS A 90 -15.42 10.22 4.43
C LYS A 90 -16.18 11.52 4.63
N SER A 91 -16.89 11.64 5.75
CA SER A 91 -17.59 12.86 6.16
C SER A 91 -16.73 13.79 7.02
N ILE A 92 -15.65 13.26 7.59
CA ILE A 92 -14.69 13.97 8.43
C ILE A 92 -13.27 13.76 7.89
N PHE A 93 -12.42 14.76 8.08
CA PHE A 93 -10.99 14.65 7.84
C PHE A 93 -10.29 14.26 9.14
N ASP A 94 -9.96 12.98 9.28
CA ASP A 94 -9.31 12.41 10.45
C ASP A 94 -7.93 11.86 10.09
N SER A 95 -7.25 12.45 9.10
CA SER A 95 -5.89 12.07 8.67
C SER A 95 -5.02 13.30 8.39
N GLU A 96 -5.22 14.38 9.15
CA GLU A 96 -4.38 15.58 9.05
C GLU A 96 -2.92 15.27 9.41
N TYR A 97 -2.71 14.39 10.39
CA TYR A 97 -1.39 13.93 10.80
C TYR A 97 -1.15 12.48 10.41
N ILE A 98 0.12 12.13 10.20
CA ILE A 98 0.55 10.80 9.76
C ILE A 98 0.14 9.68 10.70
N LYS A 99 0.20 9.90 12.02
CA LYS A 99 -0.26 8.93 13.02
C LYS A 99 -1.74 8.56 12.83
N ASP A 100 -2.55 9.54 12.46
CA ASP A 100 -3.99 9.37 12.25
C ASP A 100 -4.25 8.74 10.88
N ALA A 101 -3.41 9.04 9.89
CA ALA A 101 -3.38 8.35 8.61
C ALA A 101 -3.05 6.85 8.76
N ILE A 102 -2.03 6.49 9.56
CA ILE A 102 -1.69 5.08 9.89
C ILE A 102 -2.86 4.39 10.61
N LYS A 103 -3.53 5.09 11.53
CA LYS A 103 -4.74 4.54 12.18
C LYS A 103 -5.85 4.25 11.16
N ASN A 104 -6.06 5.16 10.21
CA ASN A 104 -7.11 5.03 9.20
C ASN A 104 -6.82 3.98 8.12
N LEU A 105 -5.55 3.73 7.82
CA LEU A 105 -5.10 2.62 6.97
C LEU A 105 -5.66 1.27 7.45
N TYR A 106 -5.77 1.08 8.77
CA TYR A 106 -6.19 -0.19 9.39
C TYR A 106 -7.59 -0.16 10.01
N ASN A 107 -8.38 0.88 9.76
CA ASN A 107 -9.73 0.99 10.29
C ASN A 107 -10.74 0.31 9.35
N ASP A 108 -11.25 -0.85 9.76
CA ASP A 108 -12.22 -1.65 8.99
C ASP A 108 -13.58 -0.96 8.75
N ASN A 109 -13.85 0.17 9.42
CA ASN A 109 -15.05 0.96 9.15
C ASN A 109 -14.90 1.85 7.90
N ASN A 110 -13.66 2.12 7.47
CA ASN A 110 -13.39 2.90 6.27
C ASN A 110 -13.56 2.00 5.05
N LEU A 111 -14.13 2.55 3.97
CA LEU A 111 -14.04 1.92 2.65
C LEU A 111 -12.64 2.21 2.08
N ARG A 112 -11.81 1.17 2.02
CA ARG A 112 -10.39 1.25 1.71
C ARG A 112 -10.07 0.64 0.36
N ILE A 113 -9.47 1.45 -0.52
CA ILE A 113 -9.01 1.02 -1.84
C ILE A 113 -7.51 1.15 -1.89
N MET A 114 -6.82 0.05 -2.13
CA MET A 114 -5.39 0.07 -2.37
C MET A 114 -5.11 0.73 -3.72
N ALA A 115 -4.52 1.93 -3.69
CA ALA A 115 -4.28 2.73 -4.89
C ALA A 115 -2.99 2.28 -5.58
N HIS A 116 -3.08 2.18 -6.92
CA HIS A 116 -1.99 1.87 -7.87
C HIS A 116 -0.84 1.00 -7.31
N PRO A 117 -1.13 -0.22 -6.78
CA PRO A 117 -0.20 -0.91 -5.88
C PRO A 117 1.13 -1.34 -6.46
N ASP A 118 1.20 -1.64 -7.75
CA ASP A 118 2.44 -2.08 -8.39
C ASP A 118 3.13 -0.94 -9.18
N ASN A 119 2.70 0.32 -8.98
CA ASN A 119 3.18 1.48 -9.73
C ASN A 119 4.59 1.94 -9.35
N ASN A 120 5.55 2.00 -10.28
CA ASN A 120 6.98 2.19 -9.97
C ASN A 120 7.35 3.29 -8.96
N ASN A 121 6.71 4.47 -9.00
CA ASN A 121 7.08 5.60 -8.14
C ASN A 121 6.35 5.60 -6.79
N CYS A 122 5.21 4.92 -6.69
CA CYS A 122 4.31 4.91 -5.52
C CYS A 122 3.93 3.48 -5.09
N LYS A 123 4.68 2.48 -5.56
CA LYS A 123 4.36 1.07 -5.36
C LYS A 123 4.28 0.77 -3.88
N TRP A 124 3.38 -0.13 -3.55
CA TRP A 124 3.30 -0.66 -2.21
C TRP A 124 4.56 -1.45 -1.89
N GLN A 125 5.32 -0.95 -0.92
CA GLN A 125 6.53 -1.57 -0.39
C GLN A 125 6.28 -2.25 0.97
N ILE A 126 5.06 -2.15 1.49
CA ILE A 126 4.60 -2.82 2.70
C ILE A 126 3.73 -4.04 2.40
N ASN A 127 3.31 -4.74 3.46
CA ASN A 127 2.48 -5.94 3.35
C ASN A 127 1.10 -5.67 2.73
N LEU A 128 0.46 -6.74 2.26
CA LEU A 128 -0.92 -6.73 1.79
C LEU A 128 -1.88 -6.39 2.93
N VAL A 129 -2.42 -5.18 2.99
CA VAL A 129 -3.31 -4.74 4.07
C VAL A 129 -4.55 -5.63 4.20
N PRO A 130 -4.84 -6.22 5.38
CA PRO A 130 -6.02 -7.03 5.62
C PRO A 130 -7.26 -6.16 5.61
N GLY A 131 -8.39 -6.76 5.21
CA GLY A 131 -9.69 -6.11 5.31
C GLY A 131 -9.96 -5.00 4.30
N ILE A 132 -9.09 -4.76 3.31
CA ILE A 132 -9.37 -3.75 2.26
C ILE A 132 -10.61 -4.13 1.46
N ASP A 133 -11.34 -3.13 0.95
CA ASP A 133 -12.57 -3.34 0.20
C ASP A 133 -12.30 -3.45 -1.30
N GLY A 134 -11.20 -2.87 -1.81
CA GLY A 134 -10.88 -2.88 -3.23
C GLY A 134 -9.43 -2.59 -3.56
N ILE A 135 -9.07 -2.82 -4.81
CA ILE A 135 -7.75 -2.55 -5.36
C ILE A 135 -7.86 -1.88 -6.72
N GLU A 136 -7.01 -0.90 -6.98
CA GLU A 136 -6.82 -0.38 -8.33
C GLU A 136 -6.03 -1.39 -9.16
N ILE A 137 -6.75 -2.18 -9.95
CA ILE A 137 -6.14 -3.04 -10.97
C ILE A 137 -5.59 -2.18 -12.10
N LEU A 138 -6.19 -1.02 -12.35
CA LEU A 138 -5.77 -0.08 -13.38
C LEU A 138 -5.73 1.34 -12.82
N ASN A 139 -4.69 2.08 -13.17
CA ASN A 139 -4.57 3.49 -12.90
C ASN A 139 -4.04 4.21 -14.17
N SER A 140 -4.82 5.15 -14.73
CA SER A 140 -4.44 5.79 -15.99
C SER A 140 -3.48 6.97 -15.87
N GLY A 141 -3.06 7.35 -14.66
CA GLY A 141 -2.06 8.40 -14.43
C GLY A 141 -0.68 8.08 -15.02
N HIS A 142 -0.43 6.79 -15.31
CA HIS A 142 0.89 6.29 -15.74
C HIS A 142 0.86 5.73 -17.17
N ASP A 143 0.16 4.61 -17.39
CA ASP A 143 -0.08 4.03 -18.73
C ASP A 143 -1.31 3.13 -18.74
N ALA A 144 -2.42 3.63 -19.27
CA ALA A 144 -3.68 2.88 -19.34
C ALA A 144 -3.63 1.63 -20.24
N LEU A 145 -2.63 1.52 -21.13
CA LEU A 145 -2.49 0.40 -22.06
C LEU A 145 -1.65 -0.74 -21.48
N SER A 146 -1.09 -0.56 -20.28
CA SER A 146 -0.22 -1.53 -19.65
C SER A 146 -1.02 -2.59 -18.91
N TYR A 147 -1.21 -3.75 -19.51
CA TYR A 147 -2.05 -4.83 -18.96
C TYR A 147 -1.30 -6.11 -18.58
N LYS A 148 0.03 -6.15 -18.80
CA LYS A 148 0.84 -7.32 -18.41
C LYS A 148 0.99 -7.37 -16.90
N GLU A 149 1.08 -8.57 -16.33
CA GLU A 149 1.20 -8.75 -14.87
C GLU A 149 2.52 -8.20 -14.30
N ASP A 150 3.58 -8.15 -15.11
CA ASP A 150 4.86 -7.53 -14.77
C ASP A 150 4.90 -6.03 -15.07
N SER A 151 3.79 -5.45 -15.52
CA SER A 151 3.69 -4.03 -15.73
C SER A 151 3.79 -3.29 -14.41
N ILE A 152 4.56 -2.22 -14.46
CA ILE A 152 4.75 -1.24 -13.41
C ILE A 152 3.63 -0.17 -13.39
N CYS A 153 2.52 -0.39 -14.10
CA CYS A 153 1.45 0.59 -14.27
C CYS A 153 0.05 0.02 -14.01
N ASN A 154 -0.07 -1.21 -13.51
CA ASN A 154 -1.35 -1.85 -13.16
C ASN A 154 -1.21 -2.65 -11.86
N GLY A 155 -2.32 -2.97 -11.20
CA GLY A 155 -2.36 -3.72 -9.93
C GLY A 155 -2.68 -5.21 -10.06
N ILE A 156 -2.53 -5.82 -11.25
CA ILE A 156 -2.98 -7.22 -11.50
C ILE A 156 -2.26 -8.21 -10.60
N LYS A 157 -0.95 -8.03 -10.39
CA LYS A 157 -0.15 -8.92 -9.55
C LYS A 157 -0.62 -8.90 -8.10
N THR A 158 -0.81 -7.69 -7.55
CA THR A 158 -1.31 -7.55 -6.17
C THR A 158 -2.75 -8.04 -6.05
N TYR A 159 -3.60 -7.81 -7.05
CA TYR A 159 -4.96 -8.35 -7.09
C TYR A 159 -4.99 -9.88 -7.00
N LYS A 160 -4.18 -10.56 -7.82
CA LYS A 160 -4.03 -12.02 -7.77
C LYS A 160 -3.54 -12.53 -6.42
N ALA A 161 -2.60 -11.82 -5.79
CA ALA A 161 -2.09 -12.18 -4.47
C ALA A 161 -3.19 -12.17 -3.39
N TYR A 162 -4.08 -11.18 -3.41
CA TYR A 162 -5.24 -11.15 -2.52
C TYR A 162 -6.24 -12.27 -2.80
N LEU A 163 -6.53 -12.57 -4.08
CA LEU A 163 -7.44 -13.66 -4.45
C LEU A 163 -6.89 -15.05 -4.07
N LEU A 164 -5.57 -15.23 -4.17
CA LEU A 164 -4.87 -16.44 -3.70
C LEU A 164 -5.04 -16.66 -2.19
N LEU A 165 -5.09 -15.56 -1.42
CA LEU A 165 -5.37 -15.51 0.03
C LEU A 165 -6.86 -15.32 0.35
N ARG A 166 -7.75 -15.65 -0.58
CA ARG A 166 -9.21 -15.65 -0.40
C ARG A 166 -9.79 -14.35 0.14
N HIS A 167 -9.12 -13.23 -0.11
CA HIS A 167 -9.62 -11.92 0.28
C HIS A 167 -10.67 -11.45 -0.72
N LYS A 168 -11.88 -11.16 -0.24
CA LYS A 168 -12.95 -10.61 -1.08
C LYS A 168 -12.70 -9.13 -1.28
N LEU A 169 -12.54 -8.71 -2.54
CA LEU A 169 -12.35 -7.30 -2.84
C LEU A 169 -12.85 -6.91 -4.24
N ALA A 170 -13.19 -5.63 -4.37
CA ALA A 170 -13.64 -4.97 -5.57
C ALA A 170 -12.48 -4.62 -6.53
N ALA A 171 -12.75 -4.71 -7.83
CA ALA A 171 -11.81 -4.41 -8.90
C ALA A 171 -12.02 -2.97 -9.36
N PHE A 172 -11.04 -2.10 -9.10
CA PHE A 172 -11.09 -0.69 -9.48
C PHE A 172 -10.20 -0.36 -10.67
N ALA A 173 -10.68 0.62 -11.45
CA ALA A 173 -9.96 1.37 -12.45
C ALA A 173 -10.27 2.85 -12.23
N ASN A 174 -9.27 3.65 -11.92
CA ASN A 174 -9.44 5.08 -11.69
C ASN A 174 -8.40 5.88 -12.46
N THR A 175 -8.63 7.18 -12.62
CA THR A 175 -7.72 7.99 -13.43
C THR A 175 -6.55 8.55 -12.67
N ASP A 176 -6.68 8.75 -11.36
CA ASP A 176 -5.69 9.46 -10.55
C ASP A 176 -5.39 10.83 -11.19
N CYS A 177 -6.48 11.58 -11.39
CA CYS A 177 -6.53 12.69 -12.32
C CYS A 177 -5.77 13.91 -11.79
N HIS A 178 -4.56 14.09 -12.29
CA HIS A 178 -3.76 15.31 -12.08
C HIS A 178 -3.89 16.31 -13.23
N TYR A 179 -4.36 15.86 -14.39
CA TYR A 179 -4.54 16.67 -15.60
C TYR A 179 -5.86 16.33 -16.29
N SER A 180 -6.59 17.33 -16.74
CA SER A 180 -7.87 17.18 -17.45
C SER A 180 -7.83 16.22 -18.64
N PHE A 181 -6.67 16.10 -19.32
CA PHE A 181 -6.52 15.21 -20.48
C PHE A 181 -6.35 13.71 -20.11
N THR A 182 -6.09 13.37 -18.84
CA THR A 182 -6.05 11.96 -18.38
C THR A 182 -7.42 11.46 -17.95
N PHE A 183 -8.35 12.36 -17.61
CA PHE A 183 -9.70 12.03 -17.20
C PHE A 183 -10.45 11.17 -18.24
N GLY A 184 -11.20 10.18 -17.77
CA GLY A 184 -12.00 9.26 -18.59
C GLY A 184 -11.22 8.16 -19.32
N LYS A 185 -9.90 8.06 -19.17
CA LYS A 185 -9.08 6.97 -19.77
C LYS A 185 -9.24 5.63 -19.04
N ALA A 186 -9.51 5.69 -17.75
CA ALA A 186 -9.85 4.56 -16.90
C ALA A 186 -11.15 4.88 -16.14
N TRP A 187 -11.95 3.88 -15.85
CA TRP A 187 -13.15 4.01 -15.03
C TRP A 187 -13.57 2.65 -14.48
N THR A 188 -14.23 2.68 -13.34
CA THR A 188 -14.77 1.50 -12.66
C THR A 188 -16.24 1.36 -13.03
N GLY A 189 -16.60 0.23 -13.63
CA GLY A 189 -18.00 -0.12 -13.81
C GLY A 189 -18.58 -0.64 -12.49
N VAL A 190 -19.72 -0.11 -12.06
CA VAL A 190 -20.42 -0.55 -10.84
C VAL A 190 -21.83 -1.00 -11.21
N PHE A 191 -22.22 -2.19 -10.78
CA PHE A 191 -23.57 -2.70 -10.99
C PHE A 191 -24.43 -2.40 -9.77
N ILE A 192 -25.45 -1.56 -9.94
CA ILE A 192 -26.44 -1.27 -8.89
C ILE A 192 -27.79 -1.91 -9.23
N PRO A 193 -28.59 -2.37 -8.26
CA PRO A 193 -29.92 -2.92 -8.55
C PRO A 193 -30.82 -1.88 -9.23
N GLN A 194 -31.54 -2.25 -10.30
CA GLN A 194 -32.43 -1.35 -11.06
C GLN A 194 -33.60 -0.81 -10.22
N ASN A 195 -33.96 -1.49 -9.14
CA ASN A 195 -35.00 -1.05 -8.21
C ASN A 195 -34.48 -0.11 -7.12
N LYS A 196 -33.22 0.35 -7.22
CA LYS A 196 -32.60 1.31 -6.31
C LYS A 196 -32.21 2.56 -7.07
N GLU A 197 -32.40 3.71 -6.44
CA GLU A 197 -31.93 4.99 -6.95
C GLU A 197 -30.40 5.08 -6.79
N LEU A 198 -29.73 5.71 -7.75
CA LEU A 198 -28.32 6.04 -7.61
C LEU A 198 -28.14 7.11 -6.53
N ASN A 199 -27.60 6.71 -5.39
CA ASN A 199 -27.17 7.57 -4.30
C ASN A 199 -25.91 7.00 -3.64
N THR A 200 -25.30 7.75 -2.72
CA THR A 200 -24.06 7.38 -2.03
C THR A 200 -24.16 6.00 -1.37
N GLU A 201 -25.24 5.73 -0.63
CA GLU A 201 -25.42 4.45 0.05
C GLU A 201 -25.47 3.27 -0.94
N THR A 202 -26.24 3.41 -2.02
CA THR A 202 -26.40 2.36 -3.04
C THR A 202 -25.09 2.10 -3.77
N ALA A 203 -24.34 3.15 -4.15
CA ALA A 203 -23.04 3.02 -4.78
C ALA A 203 -22.02 2.33 -3.85
N ILE A 204 -21.96 2.76 -2.59
CA ILE A 204 -21.05 2.18 -1.58
C ILE A 204 -21.38 0.72 -1.29
N ASN A 205 -22.66 0.36 -1.19
CA ASN A 205 -23.09 -1.02 -0.97
C ASN A 205 -22.71 -1.92 -2.15
N ALA A 206 -22.87 -1.46 -3.39
CA ALA A 206 -22.44 -2.19 -4.59
C ALA A 206 -20.91 -2.38 -4.62
N ILE A 207 -20.15 -1.33 -4.30
CA ILE A 207 -18.69 -1.39 -4.19
C ILE A 207 -18.25 -2.40 -3.13
N LYS A 208 -18.78 -2.31 -1.90
CA LYS A 208 -18.43 -3.25 -0.81
C LYS A 208 -18.81 -4.69 -1.12
N SER A 209 -19.85 -4.88 -1.95
CA SER A 209 -20.26 -6.21 -2.43
C SER A 209 -19.37 -6.73 -3.57
N GLY A 210 -18.42 -5.93 -4.08
CA GLY A 210 -17.58 -6.29 -5.22
C GLY A 210 -18.34 -6.32 -6.54
N HIS A 211 -19.48 -5.63 -6.65
CA HIS A 211 -20.29 -5.54 -7.87
C HIS A 211 -19.63 -4.60 -8.89
N THR A 212 -18.36 -4.83 -9.18
CA THR A 212 -17.47 -3.91 -9.86
C THR A 212 -16.60 -4.58 -10.91
N TYR A 213 -16.17 -3.83 -11.91
CA TYR A 213 -15.04 -4.21 -12.75
C TYR A 213 -14.19 -2.99 -13.12
N SER A 214 -12.90 -3.24 -13.36
CA SER A 214 -11.94 -2.24 -13.81
C SER A 214 -11.95 -2.16 -15.34
N CYS A 215 -11.86 -0.96 -15.93
CA CYS A 215 -11.88 -0.76 -17.38
C CYS A 215 -10.92 0.33 -17.85
N ALA A 216 -10.10 0.01 -18.86
CA ALA A 216 -9.38 0.95 -19.72
C ALA A 216 -10.12 1.08 -21.06
N GLY A 217 -10.43 2.31 -21.49
CA GLY A 217 -11.21 2.54 -22.71
C GLY A 217 -12.71 2.25 -22.53
N ASP A 218 -13.42 1.93 -23.62
CA ASP A 218 -14.87 1.64 -23.58
C ASP A 218 -15.13 0.14 -23.80
N LEU A 219 -14.99 -0.64 -22.71
CA LEU A 219 -15.15 -2.09 -22.72
C LEU A 219 -16.19 -2.50 -21.67
N LEU A 220 -17.37 -2.91 -22.14
CA LEU A 220 -18.44 -3.39 -21.27
C LEU A 220 -18.29 -4.88 -21.04
N ILE A 221 -18.15 -5.31 -19.78
CA ILE A 221 -18.08 -6.74 -19.45
C ILE A 221 -19.13 -7.11 -18.42
N GLU A 222 -19.64 -8.34 -18.52
CA GLU A 222 -20.51 -8.95 -17.52
C GLU A 222 -19.94 -10.31 -17.13
N LEU A 223 -20.04 -10.65 -15.84
CA LEU A 223 -19.80 -11.98 -15.30
C LEU A 223 -20.94 -12.29 -14.34
N TYR A 224 -21.70 -13.35 -14.61
CA TYR A 224 -22.94 -13.64 -13.87
C TYR A 224 -23.29 -15.13 -13.88
N SER A 225 -24.15 -15.55 -12.97
CA SER A 225 -24.78 -16.87 -12.93
C SER A 225 -26.18 -16.72 -12.36
N GLU A 226 -27.23 -17.01 -13.12
CA GLU A 226 -28.63 -16.86 -12.66
C GLU A 226 -28.89 -15.43 -12.10
N ASP A 227 -29.12 -15.32 -10.79
CA ASP A 227 -29.35 -14.07 -10.04
C ASP A 227 -28.08 -13.50 -9.38
N TYR A 228 -26.93 -14.15 -9.56
CA TYR A 228 -25.63 -13.76 -9.01
C TYR A 228 -24.81 -13.01 -10.06
N ILE A 229 -24.07 -11.99 -9.63
CA ILE A 229 -23.11 -11.23 -10.46
C ILE A 229 -21.72 -11.25 -9.83
N MET A 230 -20.71 -10.74 -10.54
CA MET A 230 -19.37 -10.47 -9.98
C MET A 230 -19.49 -9.80 -8.60
N GLY A 231 -18.69 -10.26 -7.65
CA GLY A 231 -18.75 -9.88 -6.22
C GLY A 231 -19.55 -10.84 -5.35
N ASP A 232 -20.60 -11.48 -5.91
CA ASP A 232 -21.46 -12.37 -5.14
C ASP A 232 -20.81 -13.72 -4.83
N THR A 233 -21.44 -14.45 -3.89
CA THR A 233 -21.12 -15.85 -3.61
C THR A 233 -22.18 -16.78 -4.19
N LEU A 234 -21.84 -17.45 -5.29
CA LEU A 234 -22.63 -18.49 -5.94
C LEU A 234 -22.56 -19.80 -5.15
N ILE A 235 -23.67 -20.19 -4.52
CA ILE A 235 -23.82 -21.52 -3.94
C ILE A 235 -24.19 -22.49 -5.08
N SER A 236 -23.30 -23.45 -5.38
CA SER A 236 -23.44 -24.38 -6.49
C SER A 236 -22.94 -25.78 -6.11
N SER A 237 -23.67 -26.81 -6.53
CA SER A 237 -23.20 -28.21 -6.41
C SER A 237 -22.27 -28.61 -7.58
N GLY A 238 -21.84 -27.62 -8.38
CA GLY A 238 -21.17 -27.84 -9.64
C GLY A 238 -22.15 -28.30 -10.70
N ASP A 239 -23.37 -27.75 -10.71
CA ASP A 239 -24.43 -27.94 -11.71
C ASP A 239 -24.79 -26.63 -12.44
N LYS A 240 -24.51 -25.48 -11.81
CA LYS A 240 -24.70 -24.15 -12.39
C LYS A 240 -23.59 -23.75 -13.35
N TYR A 241 -23.89 -22.79 -14.23
CA TYR A 241 -22.95 -22.21 -15.18
C TYR A 241 -22.70 -20.73 -14.84
N ILE A 242 -21.44 -20.32 -14.93
CA ILE A 242 -21.06 -18.91 -14.94
C ILE A 242 -20.94 -18.48 -16.40
N TYR A 243 -21.62 -17.39 -16.73
CA TYR A 243 -21.66 -16.79 -18.05
C TYR A 243 -20.85 -15.49 -18.05
N TRP A 244 -20.26 -15.17 -19.19
CA TRP A 244 -19.62 -13.90 -19.42
C TRP A 244 -20.09 -13.28 -20.73
N LYS A 245 -20.04 -11.95 -20.78
CA LYS A 245 -20.32 -11.15 -21.99
C LYS A 245 -19.33 -10.01 -22.13
N CYS A 246 -19.00 -9.68 -23.38
CA CYS A 246 -18.12 -8.57 -23.76
C CYS A 246 -18.36 -8.19 -25.24
N PRO A 247 -17.73 -7.13 -25.76
CA PRO A 247 -17.84 -6.80 -27.18
C PRO A 247 -17.28 -7.89 -28.09
N GLN A 248 -17.73 -7.91 -29.34
CA GLN A 248 -17.27 -8.89 -30.34
C GLN A 248 -15.75 -8.83 -30.56
N ASN A 249 -15.18 -9.99 -30.90
CA ASN A 249 -13.75 -10.19 -31.16
C ASN A 249 -12.84 -9.88 -29.96
N SER A 250 -13.35 -9.96 -28.73
CA SER A 250 -12.52 -9.82 -27.54
C SER A 250 -11.78 -11.12 -27.23
N ASP A 251 -10.56 -10.98 -26.72
CA ASP A 251 -9.81 -12.07 -26.10
C ASP A 251 -10.17 -12.12 -24.61
N VAL A 252 -10.59 -13.29 -24.11
CA VAL A 252 -11.05 -13.47 -22.72
C VAL A 252 -10.19 -14.53 -22.06
N ILE A 253 -9.62 -14.22 -20.90
CA ILE A 253 -8.92 -15.19 -20.06
C ILE A 253 -9.76 -15.41 -18.80
N LEU A 254 -10.13 -16.66 -18.56
CA LEU A 254 -10.79 -17.07 -17.33
C LEU A 254 -9.73 -17.42 -16.28
N TYR A 255 -9.88 -16.87 -15.09
CA TYR A 255 -9.03 -17.14 -13.95
C TYR A 255 -9.79 -17.81 -12.82
N TYR A 256 -9.06 -18.59 -12.03
CA TYR A 256 -9.42 -18.99 -10.69
C TYR A 256 -8.30 -18.56 -9.73
N GLY A 257 -8.60 -17.73 -8.74
CA GLY A 257 -7.57 -17.12 -7.90
C GLY A 257 -6.54 -16.37 -8.74
N ASP A 258 -5.27 -16.80 -8.67
CA ASP A 258 -4.16 -16.26 -9.47
C ASP A 258 -3.88 -17.07 -10.76
N THR A 259 -4.59 -18.17 -10.99
CA THR A 259 -4.28 -19.18 -11.99
C THR A 259 -5.19 -19.06 -13.21
N PRO A 260 -4.66 -18.90 -14.44
CA PRO A 260 -5.48 -18.94 -15.64
C PRO A 260 -6.00 -20.36 -15.87
N LEU A 261 -7.29 -20.50 -16.15
CA LEU A 261 -7.94 -21.78 -16.41
C LEU A 261 -8.13 -22.03 -17.91
N ASP A 262 -8.56 -21.01 -18.65
CA ASP A 262 -8.88 -21.14 -20.07
C ASP A 262 -8.83 -19.77 -20.77
N ALA A 263 -8.76 -19.80 -22.10
CA ALA A 263 -8.79 -18.63 -22.96
C ALA A 263 -9.81 -18.79 -24.08
N PHE A 264 -10.63 -17.76 -24.27
CA PHE A 264 -11.70 -17.73 -25.24
C PHE A 264 -11.55 -16.54 -26.18
N LYS A 265 -12.23 -16.61 -27.33
CA LYS A 265 -12.39 -15.50 -28.26
C LYS A 265 -13.85 -15.37 -28.65
N GLY A 266 -14.45 -14.20 -28.46
CA GLY A 266 -15.86 -13.98 -28.76
C GLY A 266 -16.48 -12.80 -28.01
N SER A 267 -17.81 -12.75 -28.01
CA SER A 267 -18.61 -11.76 -27.27
C SER A 267 -19.37 -12.35 -26.08
N GLU A 268 -19.49 -13.66 -26.02
CA GLU A 268 -20.15 -14.35 -24.91
C GLU A 268 -19.63 -15.78 -24.78
N GLY A 269 -19.78 -16.32 -23.59
CA GLY A 269 -19.46 -17.71 -23.31
C GLY A 269 -19.94 -18.11 -21.93
N SER A 270 -19.66 -19.36 -21.58
CA SER A 270 -20.01 -19.91 -20.28
C SER A 270 -19.04 -21.00 -19.89
N PHE A 271 -18.86 -21.19 -18.59
CA PHE A 271 -18.12 -22.30 -18.03
C PHE A 271 -18.83 -22.84 -16.79
N LYS A 272 -18.54 -24.08 -16.47
CA LYS A 272 -19.05 -24.74 -15.28
C LYS A 272 -17.96 -24.70 -14.21
N PRO A 273 -18.16 -24.01 -13.07
CA PRO A 273 -17.15 -23.98 -12.02
C PRO A 273 -16.96 -25.38 -11.46
N MET A 274 -15.69 -25.78 -11.33
CA MET A 274 -15.31 -27.12 -10.87
C MET A 274 -14.76 -27.11 -9.44
N MET A 275 -14.37 -25.96 -8.91
CA MET A 275 -13.71 -25.81 -7.60
C MET A 275 -14.37 -24.67 -6.82
N ASN A 276 -14.37 -24.74 -5.48
CA ASN A 276 -14.78 -23.62 -4.63
C ASN A 276 -13.68 -22.55 -4.60
N GLY A 277 -14.05 -21.27 -4.70
CA GLY A 277 -13.11 -20.15 -4.74
C GLY A 277 -13.51 -19.04 -5.72
N PRO A 278 -12.64 -18.04 -5.94
CA PRO A 278 -12.93 -16.89 -6.78
C PRO A 278 -12.68 -17.18 -8.26
N TYR A 279 -13.68 -16.93 -9.11
CA TYR A 279 -13.56 -16.94 -10.57
C TYR A 279 -13.75 -15.54 -11.13
N TRP A 280 -12.84 -15.11 -11.99
CA TRP A 280 -12.92 -13.79 -12.61
C TRP A 280 -12.42 -13.85 -14.05
N ILE A 281 -12.73 -12.81 -14.83
CA ILE A 281 -12.32 -12.72 -16.23
C ILE A 281 -11.44 -11.49 -16.45
N PHE A 282 -10.44 -11.67 -17.31
CA PHE A 282 -9.70 -10.59 -17.93
C PHE A 282 -10.10 -10.53 -19.40
N VAL A 283 -10.48 -9.36 -19.89
CA VAL A 283 -10.96 -9.17 -21.26
C VAL A 283 -10.12 -8.12 -21.96
N LYS A 284 -9.73 -8.37 -23.21
CA LYS A 284 -9.01 -7.41 -24.05
C LYS A 284 -9.71 -7.26 -25.40
N ASN A 285 -9.83 -6.02 -25.88
CA ASN A 285 -10.30 -5.71 -27.22
C ASN A 285 -9.51 -4.53 -27.80
N GLY A 286 -8.56 -4.83 -28.69
CA GLY A 286 -7.61 -3.85 -29.21
C GLY A 286 -6.76 -3.25 -28.08
N ASN A 287 -6.91 -1.94 -27.86
CA ASN A 287 -6.23 -1.19 -26.80
C ASN A 287 -7.04 -1.10 -25.50
N ALA A 288 -8.31 -1.50 -25.53
CA ALA A 288 -9.16 -1.54 -24.34
C ALA A 288 -8.98 -2.87 -23.61
N TRP A 289 -9.05 -2.84 -22.28
CA TRP A 289 -9.03 -4.04 -21.46
C TRP A 289 -9.78 -3.82 -20.15
N ALA A 290 -10.25 -4.92 -19.55
CA ALA A 290 -11.03 -4.89 -18.32
C ALA A 290 -10.76 -6.14 -17.47
N ALA A 291 -10.90 -6.01 -16.16
CA ALA A 291 -10.87 -7.14 -15.23
C ALA A 291 -12.08 -7.08 -14.29
N SER A 292 -12.82 -8.17 -14.20
CA SER A 292 -13.98 -8.25 -13.30
C SER A 292 -13.55 -8.48 -11.86
N SER A 293 -14.35 -8.02 -10.90
CA SER A 293 -14.39 -8.67 -9.59
C SER A 293 -14.75 -10.16 -9.73
N PRO A 294 -14.42 -11.02 -8.75
CA PRO A 294 -14.68 -12.44 -8.88
C PRO A 294 -16.12 -12.78 -8.49
N ILE A 295 -16.71 -13.78 -9.13
CA ILE A 295 -17.79 -14.56 -8.51
C ILE A 295 -17.13 -15.60 -7.60
N TRP A 296 -17.52 -15.59 -6.32
CA TRP A 296 -17.07 -16.59 -5.35
C TRP A 296 -17.95 -17.82 -5.45
N VAL A 297 -17.38 -19.00 -5.68
CA VAL A 297 -18.13 -20.26 -5.71
C VAL A 297 -17.94 -21.01 -4.40
N SER A 298 -19.03 -21.52 -3.83
CA SER A 298 -19.01 -22.44 -2.69
C SER A 298 -20.04 -23.57 -2.86
N GLY A 299 -19.95 -24.60 -2.03
CA GLY A 299 -20.89 -25.73 -2.01
C GLY A 299 -20.57 -26.88 -2.97
N ILE A 300 -19.51 -26.79 -3.78
CA ILE A 300 -19.03 -27.92 -4.59
C ILE A 300 -18.47 -28.96 -3.65
N LYS A 301 -19.08 -30.15 -3.64
CA LYS A 301 -18.63 -31.28 -2.82
C LYS A 301 -17.55 -32.06 -3.55
N ASP A 302 -16.69 -32.71 -2.78
CA ASP A 302 -15.71 -33.61 -3.34
C ASP A 302 -16.39 -34.82 -3.99
N ARG A 303 -16.18 -34.99 -5.30
CA ARG A 303 -16.73 -36.12 -6.07
C ARG A 303 -15.89 -37.37 -5.90
N MET A 304 -14.63 -37.23 -5.49
CA MET A 304 -13.68 -38.33 -5.44
C MET A 304 -13.71 -39.09 -4.11
N GLY A 305 -14.51 -38.64 -3.12
CA GLY A 305 -14.53 -39.25 -1.79
C GLY A 305 -13.13 -39.29 -1.17
N ASN A 306 -12.32 -38.28 -1.48
CA ASN A 306 -10.90 -38.23 -1.22
C ASN A 306 -10.73 -37.82 0.24
N HIS A 307 -10.97 -38.77 1.14
CA HIS A 307 -10.97 -38.57 2.58
C HIS A 307 -9.61 -38.11 3.13
N ASP A 308 -8.56 -38.05 2.30
CA ASP A 308 -7.20 -37.81 2.74
C ASP A 308 -6.43 -36.70 2.02
N VAL A 309 -7.12 -35.78 1.33
CA VAL A 309 -6.47 -34.68 0.58
C VAL A 309 -5.53 -33.84 1.46
N ARG A 310 -5.93 -33.57 2.71
CA ARG A 310 -5.10 -32.81 3.65
C ARG A 310 -3.83 -33.58 4.03
N ASN A 311 -3.93 -34.88 4.28
CA ASN A 311 -2.75 -35.68 4.59
C ASN A 311 -1.84 -35.80 3.36
N ASN A 312 -2.40 -35.94 2.15
CA ASN A 312 -1.60 -35.87 0.91
C ASN A 312 -0.81 -34.56 0.77
N LEU A 313 -1.38 -33.43 1.20
CA LEU A 313 -0.67 -32.14 1.26
C LEU A 313 0.46 -32.15 2.29
N LEU A 314 0.23 -32.75 3.46
CA LEU A 314 1.21 -32.85 4.55
C LEU A 314 2.30 -33.91 4.28
N GLU A 315 2.02 -34.92 3.46
CA GLU A 315 3.01 -35.91 3.01
C GLU A 315 3.90 -35.36 1.89
N ASN A 316 3.46 -34.31 1.19
CA ASN A 316 4.30 -33.61 0.23
C ASN A 316 5.43 -32.85 0.96
N GLY A 317 6.67 -33.32 0.80
CA GLY A 317 7.81 -32.77 1.52
C GLY A 317 8.08 -31.27 1.32
N LEU A 318 7.73 -30.69 0.17
CA LEU A 318 7.89 -29.25 -0.08
C LEU A 318 6.82 -28.44 0.67
N ILE A 319 5.55 -28.87 0.58
CA ILE A 319 4.43 -28.21 1.25
C ILE A 319 4.59 -28.30 2.76
N TYR A 320 4.90 -29.49 3.28
CA TYR A 320 5.19 -29.70 4.69
C TYR A 320 6.28 -28.75 5.20
N LYS A 321 7.43 -28.69 4.51
CA LYS A 321 8.53 -27.79 4.87
C LYS A 321 8.10 -26.32 4.89
N ASN A 322 7.34 -25.88 3.89
CA ASN A 322 6.83 -24.51 3.84
C ASN A 322 5.83 -24.22 4.96
N ASN A 323 4.93 -25.17 5.26
CA ASN A 323 3.92 -25.07 6.31
C ASN A 323 4.57 -24.95 7.69
N GLU A 324 5.57 -25.80 7.99
CA GLU A 324 6.32 -25.73 9.25
C GLU A 324 7.09 -24.42 9.41
N ARG A 325 7.67 -23.90 8.32
CA ARG A 325 8.35 -22.60 8.32
C ARG A 325 7.39 -21.45 8.62
N VAL A 326 6.20 -21.47 8.01
CA VAL A 326 5.13 -20.48 8.29
C VAL A 326 4.68 -20.55 9.75
N LYS A 327 4.44 -21.75 10.30
CA LYS A 327 4.13 -21.94 11.73
C LYS A 327 5.22 -21.42 12.65
N HIS A 328 6.49 -21.66 12.30
CA HIS A 328 7.61 -21.13 13.05
C HIS A 328 7.61 -19.59 13.07
N TYR A 329 7.33 -18.93 11.95
CA TYR A 329 7.20 -17.47 11.90
C TYR A 329 6.02 -16.94 12.72
N PHE A 330 4.88 -17.63 12.75
CA PHE A 330 3.82 -17.30 13.68
C PHE A 330 4.29 -17.38 15.14
N SER A 331 4.99 -18.45 15.53
CA SER A 331 5.49 -18.61 16.90
C SER A 331 6.47 -17.49 17.30
N ILE A 332 7.27 -16.99 16.36
CA ILE A 332 8.16 -15.85 16.58
C ILE A 332 7.36 -14.58 16.84
N ILE A 333 6.36 -14.30 16.00
CA ILE A 333 5.50 -13.12 16.15
C ILE A 333 4.77 -13.16 17.50
N GLU A 334 4.16 -14.30 17.84
CA GLU A 334 3.47 -14.49 19.12
C GLU A 334 4.39 -14.27 20.31
N ARG A 335 5.63 -14.78 20.23
CA ARG A 335 6.66 -14.55 21.25
C ARG A 335 7.01 -13.07 21.37
N LEU A 336 7.24 -12.37 20.25
CA LEU A 336 7.53 -10.94 20.25
C LEU A 336 6.38 -10.11 20.84
N ILE A 337 5.14 -10.42 20.46
CA ILE A 337 3.93 -9.78 21.01
C ILE A 337 3.84 -10.00 22.53
N SER A 338 4.06 -11.23 22.99
CA SER A 338 4.02 -11.59 24.40
C SER A 338 5.14 -10.91 25.21
N ASP A 339 6.39 -11.03 24.74
CA ASP A 339 7.59 -10.56 25.46
C ASP A 339 7.59 -9.03 25.62
N TYR A 340 7.10 -8.32 24.60
CA TYR A 340 7.09 -6.84 24.55
C TYR A 340 5.71 -6.24 24.81
N LYS A 341 4.70 -7.07 25.10
CA LYS A 341 3.31 -6.66 25.40
C LYS A 341 2.71 -5.75 24.32
N PHE A 342 2.96 -6.05 23.05
CA PHE A 342 2.34 -5.31 21.96
C PHE A 342 0.81 -5.47 22.01
N ASN A 343 0.12 -4.34 21.96
CA ASN A 343 -1.34 -4.30 21.80
C ASN A 343 -1.64 -3.60 20.47
N ASP A 344 -1.56 -4.37 19.40
CA ASP A 344 -1.77 -3.88 18.04
C ASP A 344 -2.83 -4.74 17.33
N ASN A 345 -4.07 -4.27 17.38
CA ASN A 345 -5.23 -4.93 16.75
C ASN A 345 -4.99 -5.27 15.26
N TYR A 346 -4.14 -4.49 14.59
CA TYR A 346 -3.82 -4.71 13.19
C TYR A 346 -2.95 -5.96 12.99
N ILE A 347 -1.95 -6.17 13.85
CA ILE A 347 -1.08 -7.35 13.79
C ILE A 347 -1.90 -8.61 14.10
N ASP A 348 -2.81 -8.52 15.08
CA ASP A 348 -3.73 -9.60 15.41
C ASP A 348 -4.65 -9.95 14.23
N ALA A 349 -5.19 -8.94 13.54
CA ALA A 349 -6.01 -9.13 12.35
C ALA A 349 -5.24 -9.85 11.23
N TYR A 350 -3.97 -9.47 11.00
CA TYR A 350 -3.07 -10.16 10.07
C TYR A 350 -2.88 -11.63 10.43
N ILE A 351 -2.46 -11.89 11.67
CA ILE A 351 -2.17 -13.25 12.12
C ILE A 351 -3.42 -14.12 11.99
N LYS A 352 -4.57 -13.59 12.42
CA LYS A 352 -5.85 -14.29 12.33
C LYS A 352 -6.25 -14.60 10.88
N TRP A 353 -6.03 -13.66 9.96
CA TRP A 353 -6.30 -13.88 8.53
C TRP A 353 -5.37 -14.94 7.95
N LEU A 354 -4.06 -14.81 8.14
CA LEU A 354 -3.06 -15.70 7.52
C LEU A 354 -3.09 -17.12 8.10
N LYS A 355 -3.41 -17.29 9.39
CA LYS A 355 -3.48 -18.62 10.04
C LYS A 355 -4.53 -19.54 9.41
N GLN A 356 -5.54 -19.01 8.75
CA GLN A 356 -6.58 -19.81 8.07
C GLN A 356 -6.03 -20.62 6.89
N PHE A 357 -4.84 -20.26 6.42
CA PHE A 357 -4.21 -20.86 5.24
C PHE A 357 -3.05 -21.82 5.56
N ILE A 358 -2.76 -22.03 6.84
CA ILE A 358 -1.93 -23.14 7.28
C ILE A 358 -2.70 -24.42 6.93
N ILE A 359 -2.02 -25.46 6.40
CA ILE A 359 -2.67 -26.65 5.83
C ILE A 359 -3.68 -27.31 6.78
N GLU A 360 -3.38 -27.34 8.08
CA GLU A 360 -4.27 -27.88 9.12
C GLU A 360 -5.58 -27.10 9.27
N ASN A 361 -5.58 -25.80 8.95
CA ASN A 361 -6.70 -24.89 9.14
C ASN A 361 -7.49 -24.62 7.86
N ILE A 362 -7.00 -25.07 6.70
CA ILE A 362 -7.73 -24.90 5.43
C ILE A 362 -9.07 -25.61 5.51
N ASN A 363 -10.13 -24.92 5.15
CA ASN A 363 -11.49 -25.46 5.09
C ASN A 363 -11.57 -26.62 4.07
N ASP A 364 -12.19 -27.75 4.44
CA ASP A 364 -12.38 -28.89 3.54
C ASP A 364 -13.13 -28.52 2.25
N GLU A 365 -14.07 -27.56 2.32
CA GLU A 365 -14.75 -27.06 1.13
C GLU A 365 -13.76 -26.44 0.14
N GLU A 366 -12.70 -25.82 0.61
CA GLU A 366 -11.68 -25.23 -0.27
C GLU A 366 -10.85 -26.31 -0.98
N LEU A 367 -10.69 -27.49 -0.37
CA LEU A 367 -9.96 -28.60 -0.95
C LEU A 367 -10.81 -29.41 -1.95
N ALA A 368 -12.14 -29.26 -1.88
CA ALA A 368 -13.08 -30.07 -2.61
C ALA A 368 -12.93 -29.96 -4.14
N ASN A 369 -12.94 -31.12 -4.79
CA ASN A 369 -12.97 -31.27 -6.26
C ASN A 369 -11.79 -30.62 -7.00
N LYS A 370 -10.65 -30.44 -6.33
CA LYS A 370 -9.37 -30.02 -6.95
C LYS A 370 -8.50 -31.23 -7.25
N SER A 371 -7.74 -31.19 -8.34
CA SER A 371 -6.70 -32.19 -8.59
C SER A 371 -5.54 -31.99 -7.62
N THR A 372 -4.82 -33.08 -7.32
CA THR A 372 -3.63 -33.04 -6.45
C THR A 372 -2.59 -32.04 -6.94
N ASP A 373 -2.31 -31.98 -8.24
CA ASP A 373 -1.35 -31.02 -8.82
C ASP A 373 -1.78 -29.57 -8.61
N PHE A 374 -3.08 -29.30 -8.77
CA PHE A 374 -3.63 -27.97 -8.56
C PHE A 374 -3.51 -27.55 -7.09
N LEU A 375 -3.85 -28.46 -6.17
CA LEU A 375 -3.68 -28.24 -4.73
C LEU A 375 -2.23 -27.98 -4.35
N PHE A 376 -1.29 -28.74 -4.91
CA PHE A 376 0.13 -28.57 -4.63
C PHE A 376 0.64 -27.23 -5.12
N TYR A 377 0.27 -26.86 -6.34
CA TYR A 377 0.63 -25.57 -6.93
C TYR A 377 0.10 -24.38 -6.12
N GLU A 378 -1.21 -24.37 -5.86
CA GLU A 378 -1.88 -23.28 -5.14
C GLU A 378 -1.32 -23.11 -3.72
N ASN A 379 -1.19 -24.20 -2.96
CA ASN A 379 -0.73 -24.13 -1.57
C ASN A 379 0.77 -23.82 -1.46
N THR A 380 1.59 -24.24 -2.43
CA THR A 380 3.01 -23.85 -2.46
C THR A 380 3.13 -22.33 -2.60
N LYS A 381 2.45 -21.74 -3.59
CA LYS A 381 2.46 -20.29 -3.81
C LYS A 381 1.89 -19.54 -2.61
N ARG A 382 0.80 -20.04 -2.04
CA ARG A 382 0.14 -19.42 -0.89
C ARG A 382 1.07 -19.38 0.32
N LEU A 383 1.68 -20.50 0.68
CA LEU A 383 2.60 -20.56 1.82
C LEU A 383 3.83 -19.68 1.61
N GLN A 384 4.38 -19.60 0.40
CA GLN A 384 5.48 -18.69 0.06
C GLN A 384 5.07 -17.21 0.20
N LEU A 385 3.86 -16.86 -0.22
CA LEU A 385 3.34 -15.50 -0.05
C LEU A 385 3.14 -15.15 1.43
N ILE A 386 2.54 -16.07 2.21
CA ILE A 386 2.35 -15.91 3.66
C ILE A 386 3.70 -15.75 4.36
N GLU A 387 4.67 -16.59 4.02
CA GLU A 387 6.02 -16.52 4.57
C GLU A 387 6.64 -15.12 4.37
N LYS A 388 6.57 -14.60 3.14
CA LYS A 388 7.07 -13.24 2.83
C LYS A 388 6.38 -12.18 3.69
N ILE A 389 5.05 -12.26 3.85
CA ILE A 389 4.27 -11.32 4.66
C ILE A 389 4.68 -11.40 6.14
N LEU A 390 4.81 -12.62 6.69
CA LEU A 390 5.22 -12.82 8.08
C LEU A 390 6.63 -12.30 8.35
N MET A 391 7.57 -12.47 7.42
CA MET A 391 8.92 -11.91 7.55
C MET A 391 8.89 -10.38 7.63
N MET A 392 8.07 -9.73 6.81
CA MET A 392 7.91 -8.28 6.84
C MET A 392 7.23 -7.82 8.14
N LEU A 393 6.21 -8.54 8.64
CA LEU A 393 5.58 -8.25 9.94
C LEU A 393 6.55 -8.42 11.13
N ILE A 394 7.40 -9.44 11.10
CA ILE A 394 8.47 -9.63 12.10
C ILE A 394 9.40 -8.41 12.08
N ASN A 395 9.82 -7.96 10.89
CA ASN A 395 10.65 -6.76 10.78
C ASN A 395 9.95 -5.50 11.31
N GLU A 396 8.67 -5.30 11.00
CA GLU A 396 7.88 -4.19 11.54
C GLU A 396 7.80 -4.21 13.08
N LEU A 397 7.54 -5.38 13.67
CA LEU A 397 7.52 -5.56 15.13
C LEU A 397 8.87 -5.25 15.75
N LEU A 398 9.95 -5.75 15.17
CA LEU A 398 11.30 -5.50 15.66
C LEU A 398 11.70 -4.02 15.56
N LEU A 399 11.27 -3.33 14.50
CA LEU A 399 11.43 -1.88 14.40
C LEU A 399 10.67 -1.15 15.50
N LYS A 400 9.44 -1.56 15.81
CA LYS A 400 8.66 -1.01 16.93
C LYS A 400 9.36 -1.24 18.28
N ILE A 401 9.82 -2.46 18.54
CA ILE A 401 10.60 -2.80 19.75
C ILE A 401 11.79 -1.86 19.89
N GLY A 402 12.55 -1.71 18.81
CA GLY A 402 13.71 -0.83 18.80
C GLY A 402 13.35 0.63 19.09
N SER A 403 12.26 1.11 18.48
CA SER A 403 11.80 2.50 18.66
C SER A 403 11.29 2.83 20.07
N GLU A 404 11.10 1.85 20.96
CA GLU A 404 10.79 2.12 22.37
C GLU A 404 12.06 2.17 23.23
N GLU A 405 13.13 1.51 22.80
CA GLU A 405 14.41 1.43 23.51
C GLU A 405 15.37 2.61 23.20
N ILE A 406 14.83 3.75 22.69
CA ILE A 406 15.46 5.03 22.22
C ILE A 406 16.60 5.54 23.12
N SER A 407 17.68 4.81 23.22
CA SER A 407 18.87 5.22 23.97
C SER A 407 20.18 4.87 23.26
N LYS A 408 20.16 4.14 22.12
CA LYS A 408 21.38 3.62 21.49
C LYS A 408 21.28 3.44 19.96
N ASN A 409 22.27 3.97 19.22
CA ASN A 409 22.62 3.57 17.85
C ASN A 409 23.01 2.10 17.80
N HIS A 410 22.08 1.19 17.52
CA HIS A 410 22.42 -0.22 17.41
C HIS A 410 21.46 -1.00 16.52
N LEU A 411 22.01 -2.01 15.87
CA LEU A 411 21.30 -3.07 15.20
C LEU A 411 21.15 -4.25 16.16
N THR A 412 19.91 -4.69 16.39
CA THR A 412 19.63 -5.90 17.18
C THR A 412 19.37 -7.08 16.26
N LEU A 413 20.27 -8.05 16.31
CA LEU A 413 20.17 -9.29 15.54
C LEU A 413 19.54 -10.37 16.40
N TYR A 414 18.47 -10.96 15.90
CA TYR A 414 17.79 -12.09 16.54
C TYR A 414 18.07 -13.35 15.73
N ASN A 415 18.59 -14.38 16.40
CA ASN A 415 18.61 -15.73 15.86
C ASN A 415 17.41 -16.50 16.42
N PHE A 416 16.37 -16.62 15.60
CA PHE A 416 15.17 -17.37 15.94
C PHE A 416 15.31 -18.89 15.69
N ASP A 417 16.41 -19.33 15.06
CA ASP A 417 16.65 -20.74 14.80
C ASP A 417 17.08 -21.47 16.09
N ASN A 418 16.76 -22.77 16.12
CA ASN A 418 17.22 -23.71 17.16
C ASN A 418 18.68 -24.15 16.97
N LYS A 419 19.38 -23.59 15.98
CA LYS A 419 20.78 -23.86 15.69
C LYS A 419 21.58 -22.56 15.78
N GLU A 420 22.87 -22.72 16.06
CA GLU A 420 23.81 -21.62 15.96
C GLU A 420 23.94 -21.13 14.51
N TYR A 421 24.03 -19.82 14.35
CA TYR A 421 24.37 -19.16 13.09
C TYR A 421 25.83 -18.73 13.15
N ASP A 422 26.63 -19.12 12.16
CA ASP A 422 27.99 -18.60 11.93
C ASP A 422 28.11 -18.29 10.44
N GLY A 423 27.95 -17.02 10.09
CA GLY A 423 27.81 -16.61 8.70
C GLY A 423 27.98 -15.11 8.49
N VAL A 424 27.84 -14.69 7.23
CA VAL A 424 27.87 -13.28 6.85
C VAL A 424 26.45 -12.75 6.86
N ILE A 425 26.23 -11.64 7.56
CA ILE A 425 24.98 -10.90 7.50
C ILE A 425 25.12 -9.76 6.50
N GLN A 426 24.13 -9.60 5.63
CA GLN A 426 23.95 -8.42 4.80
C GLN A 426 22.69 -7.68 5.27
N THR A 427 22.84 -6.42 5.64
CA THR A 427 21.73 -5.57 6.08
C THR A 427 21.90 -4.15 5.56
N GLU A 428 20.81 -3.40 5.56
CA GLU A 428 20.78 -1.98 5.26
C GLU A 428 20.81 -1.21 6.58
N ILE A 429 21.77 -0.29 6.71
CA ILE A 429 21.90 0.59 7.87
C ILE A 429 21.59 2.01 7.42
N LEU A 430 20.61 2.67 8.05
CA LEU A 430 20.44 4.11 7.86
C LEU A 430 21.36 4.86 8.83
N ILE A 431 22.11 5.83 8.29
CA ILE A 431 22.99 6.73 9.04
C ILE A 431 22.59 8.18 8.80
N SER A 432 23.00 9.08 9.69
CA SER A 432 22.73 10.51 9.58
C SER A 432 23.23 11.09 8.23
N PRO A 433 22.54 12.08 7.63
CA PRO A 433 22.98 12.73 6.39
C PRO A 433 24.37 13.37 6.45
N ASP A 434 24.84 13.71 7.65
CA ASP A 434 26.15 14.34 7.91
C ASP A 434 27.24 13.34 8.30
N THR A 435 26.95 12.03 8.23
CA THR A 435 27.91 10.97 8.54
C THR A 435 28.97 10.90 7.45
N LYS A 436 30.24 11.14 7.84
CA LYS A 436 31.41 11.03 6.97
C LYS A 436 31.87 9.58 6.86
N ASP A 437 31.89 8.87 7.99
CA ASP A 437 32.23 7.46 8.09
C ASP A 437 31.46 6.83 9.26
N PHE A 438 31.37 5.52 9.32
CA PHE A 438 30.82 4.83 10.49
C PHE A 438 31.58 3.54 10.77
N TYR A 439 31.48 3.03 11.99
CA TYR A 439 32.01 1.71 12.32
C TYR A 439 31.04 0.93 13.21
N LEU A 440 31.19 -0.39 13.18
CA LEU A 440 30.37 -1.33 13.96
C LEU A 440 31.15 -1.83 15.18
N THR A 441 30.50 -1.91 16.34
CA THR A 441 31.06 -2.56 17.53
C THR A 441 30.10 -3.57 18.15
N ASP A 442 30.62 -4.60 18.82
CA ASP A 442 29.81 -5.53 19.60
C ASP A 442 29.40 -4.95 20.97
N ASP A 443 28.66 -5.74 21.76
CA ASP A 443 28.25 -5.41 23.14
C ASP A 443 29.42 -5.10 24.08
N ASN A 444 30.64 -5.52 23.78
CA ASN A 444 31.84 -5.24 24.57
C ASN A 444 32.63 -4.03 24.02
N GLY A 445 32.12 -3.35 22.98
CA GLY A 445 32.79 -2.25 22.32
C GLY A 445 33.90 -2.67 21.35
N ASN A 446 34.05 -3.97 21.07
CA ASN A 446 35.05 -4.44 20.11
C ASN A 446 34.60 -4.11 18.69
N LYS A 447 35.50 -3.57 17.87
CA LYS A 447 35.21 -3.31 16.44
C LYS A 447 34.92 -4.61 15.70
N ILE A 448 33.85 -4.58 14.89
CA ILE A 448 33.47 -5.67 14.00
C ILE A 448 33.97 -5.31 12.61
N ASN A 449 34.68 -6.24 11.97
CA ASN A 449 35.07 -6.07 10.57
C ASN A 449 33.84 -6.16 9.67
N PHE A 450 33.65 -5.17 8.82
CA PHE A 450 32.54 -5.09 7.89
C PHE A 450 33.00 -4.49 6.56
N VAL A 451 32.19 -4.73 5.53
CA VAL A 451 32.28 -4.04 4.24
C VAL A 451 30.97 -3.32 4.05
N SER A 452 31.00 -2.03 3.74
CA SER A 452 29.80 -1.27 3.42
C SER A 452 29.91 -0.63 2.06
N MET A 453 28.76 -0.53 1.39
CA MET A 453 28.57 0.30 0.22
C MET A 453 27.54 1.35 0.58
N VAL A 454 27.99 2.60 0.69
CA VAL A 454 27.11 3.74 0.96
C VAL A 454 26.31 4.04 -0.30
N MET A 455 25.00 3.82 -0.21
CA MET A 455 24.04 4.18 -1.23
C MET A 455 23.64 5.63 -0.98
N LYS A 456 24.06 6.53 -1.87
CA LYS A 456 23.52 7.87 -1.88
C LYS A 456 22.08 7.77 -2.38
N ASP A 457 21.14 7.97 -1.46
CA ASP A 457 19.75 8.13 -1.85
C ASP A 457 19.65 9.34 -2.78
N ASN A 458 19.20 9.09 -4.00
CA ASN A 458 18.73 10.16 -4.85
C ASN A 458 17.38 10.59 -4.27
N THR A 459 17.38 11.57 -3.36
CA THR A 459 16.13 12.20 -2.93
C THR A 459 15.54 12.92 -4.15
N PHE A 460 14.52 12.30 -4.74
CA PHE A 460 13.77 12.81 -5.89
C PHE A 460 13.07 14.15 -5.62
N ILE A 461 13.11 14.61 -4.36
CA ILE A 461 12.44 15.81 -3.86
C ILE A 461 13.33 17.06 -4.02
N ASN A 462 14.61 16.91 -4.36
CA ASN A 462 15.50 18.04 -4.66
C ASN A 462 15.09 18.72 -5.97
N GLN A 463 14.26 19.75 -5.88
CA GLN A 463 13.71 20.41 -7.06
C GLN A 463 13.45 21.89 -6.84
N GLU A 464 13.48 22.64 -7.94
CA GLU A 464 12.92 23.98 -8.01
C GLU A 464 11.39 23.88 -7.92
N ARG A 465 10.79 24.73 -7.09
CA ARG A 465 9.35 24.76 -6.82
C ARG A 465 8.80 26.16 -7.11
N SER A 466 7.58 26.20 -7.62
CA SER A 466 6.82 27.44 -7.68
C SER A 466 6.45 27.92 -6.26
N PRO A 467 6.17 29.22 -6.08
CA PRO A 467 5.68 29.73 -4.80
C PRO A 467 4.44 28.96 -4.28
N GLU A 468 3.54 28.55 -5.17
CA GLU A 468 2.35 27.77 -4.84
C GLU A 468 2.72 26.39 -4.28
N ARG A 469 3.67 25.67 -4.91
CA ARG A 469 4.16 24.37 -4.42
C ARG A 469 4.99 24.49 -3.14
N MET A 470 5.42 25.68 -2.75
CA MET A 470 6.07 25.91 -1.46
C MET A 470 5.08 26.11 -0.31
N LYS A 471 3.79 26.37 -0.59
CA LYS A 471 2.76 26.40 0.46
C LYS A 471 2.55 25.04 1.12
N GLU A 472 2.67 23.97 0.33
CA GLU A 472 2.73 22.60 0.81
C GLU A 472 3.92 22.38 1.76
N VAL A 473 5.12 22.85 1.39
CA VAL A 473 6.29 22.75 2.27
C VAL A 473 6.07 23.49 3.59
N ALA A 474 5.45 24.67 3.56
CA ALA A 474 5.10 25.37 4.79
C ALA A 474 4.09 24.59 5.65
N LEU A 475 3.20 23.81 5.05
CA LEU A 475 2.29 22.92 5.78
C LEU A 475 3.07 21.76 6.44
N TRP A 476 3.99 21.13 5.72
CA TRP A 476 4.86 20.08 6.26
C TRP A 476 5.71 20.57 7.42
N LEU A 477 6.33 21.74 7.29
CA LEU A 477 7.10 22.38 8.36
C LEU A 477 6.22 22.63 9.59
N LYS A 478 5.01 23.16 9.41
CA LYS A 478 4.06 23.39 10.50
C LYS A 478 3.74 22.09 11.25
N ARG A 479 3.52 20.98 10.52
CA ARG A 479 3.24 19.67 11.13
C ARG A 479 4.48 18.96 11.66
N GLY A 480 5.67 19.38 11.23
CA GLY A 480 6.94 18.70 11.49
C GLY A 480 7.05 17.33 10.84
N GLU A 481 6.29 17.08 9.77
CA GLU A 481 6.26 15.79 9.08
C GLU A 481 5.99 15.95 7.58
N MET A 482 6.49 14.97 6.81
CA MET A 482 6.30 14.84 5.37
C MET A 482 6.14 13.35 5.05
N HIS A 483 4.95 12.95 4.62
CA HIS A 483 4.57 11.52 4.51
C HIS A 483 4.86 10.78 5.84
N GLU A 484 5.50 9.61 5.82
CA GLU A 484 5.93 8.83 6.99
C GLU A 484 7.26 9.28 7.62
N TYR A 485 7.68 10.52 7.38
CA TYR A 485 8.94 11.06 7.89
C TYR A 485 8.73 12.28 8.78
N LYS A 486 9.54 12.41 9.82
CA LYS A 486 9.69 13.63 10.63
C LYS A 486 10.73 14.56 10.03
N VAL A 487 10.42 15.85 10.11
CA VAL A 487 11.33 16.94 9.74
C VAL A 487 12.19 17.28 10.96
N MET A 488 13.47 16.94 10.91
CA MET A 488 14.36 17.02 12.09
C MET A 488 15.24 18.28 12.14
N ASN A 489 15.48 18.92 11.00
CA ASN A 489 16.30 20.12 10.91
C ASN A 489 15.82 20.95 9.72
N VAL A 490 15.76 22.28 9.86
CA VAL A 490 15.32 23.18 8.79
C VAL A 490 16.31 24.34 8.67
N VAL A 491 16.83 24.55 7.46
CA VAL A 491 17.77 25.63 7.16
C VAL A 491 17.27 26.39 5.94
N PHE A 492 17.18 27.72 6.07
CA PHE A 492 16.88 28.61 4.94
C PHE A 492 18.16 29.29 4.48
N GLU A 493 18.48 29.18 3.20
CA GLU A 493 19.62 29.87 2.58
C GLU A 493 19.13 30.81 1.49
N GLU A 494 19.54 32.08 1.58
CA GLU A 494 19.26 33.07 0.55
C GLU A 494 20.39 33.07 -0.49
N SER A 495 20.05 33.00 -1.78
CA SER A 495 21.02 33.05 -2.88
C SER A 495 20.48 33.90 -4.03
N GLY A 496 20.77 35.20 -4.00
CA GLY A 496 20.26 36.15 -4.99
C GLY A 496 18.73 36.28 -4.93
N ASP A 497 18.04 35.92 -6.00
CA ASP A 497 16.58 35.92 -6.09
C ASP A 497 15.94 34.57 -5.72
N LYS A 498 16.72 33.67 -5.12
CA LYS A 498 16.31 32.32 -4.73
C LYS A 498 16.32 32.12 -3.22
N LEU A 499 15.31 31.43 -2.72
CA LEU A 499 15.32 30.84 -1.38
C LEU A 499 15.53 29.33 -1.48
N ILE A 500 16.56 28.82 -0.81
CA ILE A 500 16.80 27.39 -0.69
C ILE A 500 16.30 26.96 0.69
N VAL A 501 15.27 26.12 0.71
CA VAL A 501 14.75 25.49 1.93
C VAL A 501 15.37 24.11 2.02
N LYS A 502 16.22 23.89 3.02
CA LYS A 502 16.81 22.59 3.31
C LYS A 502 16.15 21.99 4.54
N TYR A 503 15.81 20.70 4.50
CA TYR A 503 15.55 19.98 5.74
C TYR A 503 15.88 18.50 5.66
N ASP A 504 16.10 17.93 6.84
CA ASP A 504 16.45 16.53 7.00
C ASP A 504 15.22 15.70 7.37
N LEU A 505 15.06 14.56 6.70
CA LEU A 505 13.95 13.64 6.90
C LEU A 505 14.40 12.33 7.51
N TYR A 506 13.66 11.97 8.55
CA TYR A 506 13.90 10.80 9.37
C TYR A 506 12.62 9.99 9.41
N PRO A 507 12.66 8.67 9.20
CA PRO A 507 11.45 7.86 9.34
C PRO A 507 10.74 8.11 10.68
N GLU A 508 9.40 8.13 10.68
CA GLU A 508 8.53 8.44 11.84
C GLU A 508 9.01 7.74 13.13
N TYR A 509 9.35 6.45 13.02
CA TYR A 509 9.75 5.60 14.13
C TYR A 509 11.12 5.95 14.75
N PHE A 510 11.86 6.92 14.22
CA PHE A 510 13.08 7.43 14.85
C PHE A 510 12.86 8.52 15.87
N SER A 511 11.69 9.17 15.87
CA SER A 511 11.43 10.28 16.76
C SER A 511 10.01 10.24 17.30
N ASN A 512 9.89 9.89 18.58
CA ASN A 512 8.64 10.05 19.32
C ASN A 512 8.37 11.51 19.72
N LYS A 513 9.25 12.45 19.36
CA LYS A 513 9.06 13.87 19.67
C LYS A 513 8.07 14.47 18.68
N ASN A 514 7.03 15.11 19.20
CA ASN A 514 6.20 16.02 18.42
C ASN A 514 7.03 17.26 18.08
N ILE A 515 7.59 17.27 16.88
CA ILE A 515 8.37 18.38 16.34
C ILE A 515 7.42 19.22 15.49
N SER A 516 7.55 20.54 15.56
CA SER A 516 6.87 21.48 14.66
C SER A 516 7.82 22.63 14.38
N TRP A 517 7.74 23.19 13.18
CA TRP A 517 8.57 24.31 12.72
C TRP A 517 7.68 25.50 12.40
N ASP A 518 6.82 25.87 13.36
CA ASP A 518 5.80 26.92 13.19
C ASP A 518 6.39 28.26 12.76
N LYS A 519 7.54 28.64 13.31
CA LYS A 519 8.22 29.90 12.99
C LYS A 519 8.73 29.90 11.55
N GLU A 520 9.38 28.82 11.14
CA GLU A 520 9.93 28.63 9.80
C GLU A 520 8.81 28.50 8.76
N ALA A 521 7.72 27.80 9.11
CA ALA A 521 6.51 27.70 8.31
C ALA A 521 5.87 29.07 8.07
N LEU A 522 5.73 29.88 9.13
CA LEU A 522 5.20 31.24 9.02
C LEU A 522 6.10 32.13 8.17
N LEU A 523 7.41 32.09 8.41
CA LEU A 523 8.40 32.85 7.65
C LEU A 523 8.37 32.50 6.16
N LEU A 524 8.30 31.21 5.83
CA LEU A 524 8.19 30.74 4.45
C LEU A 524 6.91 31.26 3.78
N LYS A 525 5.76 31.24 4.49
CA LYS A 525 4.51 31.82 3.99
C LYS A 525 4.63 33.32 3.71
N GLU A 526 5.20 34.08 4.64
CA GLU A 526 5.43 35.52 4.46
C GLU A 526 6.32 35.78 3.24
N TYR A 527 7.35 34.97 3.02
CA TYR A 527 8.21 35.09 1.84
C TYR A 527 7.48 34.81 0.53
N ILE A 528 6.59 33.81 0.51
CA ILE A 528 5.75 33.47 -0.65
C ILE A 528 4.75 34.58 -0.94
N GLU A 529 4.01 35.04 0.07
CA GLU A 529 2.93 36.03 -0.07
C GLU A 529 3.46 37.39 -0.49
N ASN A 530 4.59 37.81 0.07
CA ASN A 530 5.26 39.07 -0.31
C ASN A 530 6.06 38.96 -1.62
N LYS A 531 6.07 37.79 -2.27
CA LYS A 531 6.87 37.49 -3.47
C LYS A 531 8.34 37.92 -3.30
N LYS A 532 8.91 37.67 -2.11
CA LYS A 532 10.27 38.09 -1.75
C LYS A 532 11.31 37.48 -2.72
N TYR A 533 11.05 36.25 -3.16
CA TYR A 533 11.92 35.51 -4.08
C TYR A 533 11.18 35.15 -5.36
N LYS A 534 11.92 35.08 -6.46
CA LYS A 534 11.38 34.60 -7.75
C LYS A 534 11.32 33.09 -7.81
N ASN A 535 12.31 32.42 -7.22
CA ASN A 535 12.47 30.98 -7.28
C ASN A 535 12.66 30.40 -5.88
N TYR A 536 12.14 29.20 -5.67
CA TYR A 536 12.31 28.44 -4.44
C TYR A 536 12.94 27.10 -4.78
N ILE A 537 13.92 26.67 -4.00
CA ILE A 537 14.55 25.37 -4.17
C ILE A 537 14.33 24.59 -2.89
N LEU A 538 13.66 23.46 -3.01
CA LEU A 538 13.56 22.51 -1.91
C LEU A 538 14.75 21.55 -2.00
N ARG A 539 15.49 21.40 -0.90
CA ARG A 539 16.52 20.37 -0.75
C ARG A 539 16.21 19.48 0.45
N VAL A 540 15.94 18.22 0.18
CA VAL A 540 15.64 17.23 1.20
C VAL A 540 16.81 16.27 1.30
N ARG A 541 17.30 16.06 2.52
CA ARG A 541 18.25 14.99 2.82
C ARG A 541 17.53 13.91 3.61
N SER A 542 17.38 12.73 3.03
CA SER A 542 17.04 11.55 3.80
C SER A 542 18.28 11.06 4.51
N MET A 543 18.08 10.26 5.55
CA MET A 543 19.12 9.40 6.06
C MET A 543 19.81 8.63 4.94
N ILE A 544 21.12 8.42 5.06
CA ILE A 544 21.92 7.72 4.06
C ILE A 544 21.77 6.22 4.30
N SER A 545 21.48 5.47 3.25
CA SER A 545 21.48 4.01 3.29
C SER A 545 22.89 3.46 3.08
N ALA A 546 23.33 2.53 3.93
CA ALA A 546 24.58 1.80 3.78
C ALA A 546 24.33 0.29 3.78
N VAL A 547 24.45 -0.34 2.60
CA VAL A 547 24.38 -1.80 2.48
C VAL A 547 25.66 -2.37 3.09
N THR A 548 25.52 -3.06 4.21
CA THR A 548 26.62 -3.45 5.09
C THR A 548 26.65 -4.96 5.26
N GLN A 549 27.83 -5.55 5.03
CA GLN A 549 28.12 -6.97 5.20
C GLN A 549 29.13 -7.18 6.32
N PHE A 550 28.83 -8.06 7.27
CA PHE A 550 29.76 -8.42 8.34
C PHE A 550 29.58 -9.87 8.80
N LYS A 551 30.66 -10.50 9.25
CA LYS A 551 30.60 -11.86 9.79
C LYS A 551 30.15 -11.81 11.25
N ILE A 552 29.22 -12.69 11.62
CA ILE A 552 28.77 -12.82 13.01
C ILE A 552 28.47 -14.27 13.37
N ARG A 553 28.64 -14.57 14.66
CA ARG A 553 28.21 -15.81 15.29
C ARG A 553 27.11 -15.51 16.30
N LEU A 554 25.94 -16.15 16.14
CA LEU A 554 24.77 -16.01 17.00
C LEU A 554 24.38 -17.39 17.53
N LYS A 555 24.29 -17.54 18.86
CA LYS A 555 23.80 -18.79 19.48
C LYS A 555 22.34 -19.04 19.07
N ALA A 556 21.90 -20.30 19.12
CA ALA A 556 20.49 -20.64 18.94
C ALA A 556 19.60 -19.84 19.91
N ASN A 557 18.44 -19.36 19.44
CA ASN A 557 17.48 -18.60 20.25
C ASN A 557 18.10 -17.42 21.03
N SER A 558 19.07 -16.72 20.44
CA SER A 558 19.76 -15.60 21.09
C SER A 558 19.56 -14.29 20.33
N LYS A 559 19.87 -13.18 21.00
CA LYS A 559 20.01 -11.87 20.36
C LYS A 559 21.40 -11.29 20.61
N LYS A 560 21.87 -10.43 19.72
CA LYS A 560 23.13 -9.69 19.85
C LYS A 560 22.96 -8.27 19.33
N ASN A 561 23.52 -7.29 20.04
CA ASN A 561 23.50 -5.92 19.57
C ASN A 561 24.81 -5.58 18.86
N ILE A 562 24.67 -4.82 17.78
CA ILE A 562 25.74 -4.28 16.98
C ILE A 562 25.60 -2.77 17.00
N PHE A 563 26.48 -2.08 17.71
CA PHE A 563 26.41 -0.63 17.85
C PHE A 563 27.00 0.04 16.61
N ILE A 564 26.30 1.06 16.12
CA ILE A 564 26.74 1.89 15.01
C ILE A 564 27.36 3.15 15.62
N LYS A 565 28.57 3.49 15.17
CA LYS A 565 29.27 4.69 15.62
C LYS A 565 29.56 5.55 14.40
N GLU A 566 28.88 6.70 14.34
CA GLU A 566 29.04 7.66 13.25
C GLU A 566 30.17 8.65 13.54
N GLU A 567 31.04 8.86 12.56
CA GLU A 567 31.98 9.98 12.52
C GLU A 567 31.36 11.10 11.68
N LYS A 568 31.05 12.23 12.31
CA LYS A 568 30.48 13.40 11.63
C LYS A 568 31.57 14.32 11.08
N ASP A 569 31.29 15.02 9.99
CA ASP A 569 32.22 16.03 9.48
C ASP A 569 32.17 17.26 10.39
N ASN A 570 33.27 17.59 11.08
CA ASN A 570 33.35 18.71 12.04
C ASN A 570 33.26 20.12 11.40
N LYS A 571 32.80 20.25 10.15
CA LYS A 571 32.97 21.46 9.34
C LYS A 571 31.85 22.50 9.47
N ASP A 572 30.70 22.19 10.06
CA ASP A 572 29.55 23.11 10.12
C ASP A 572 29.42 23.88 11.45
N ASN A 573 30.50 24.56 11.84
CA ASN A 573 30.51 25.54 12.94
C ASN A 573 30.17 26.98 12.49
N ILE A 574 29.51 27.16 11.33
CA ILE A 574 29.23 28.49 10.77
C ILE A 574 27.75 28.59 10.36
N GLY A 575 26.92 29.06 11.30
CA GLY A 575 25.50 29.36 11.06
C GLY A 575 24.77 29.81 12.33
N LEU A 576 24.75 31.11 12.57
CA LEU A 576 24.21 31.79 13.76
C LEU A 576 22.76 31.36 14.12
N ARG A 577 22.53 31.08 15.42
CA ARG A 577 21.28 30.75 16.17
C ARG A 577 21.02 29.26 16.54
N TYR A 578 22.01 28.38 16.50
CA TYR A 578 21.81 26.98 16.89
C TYR A 578 22.15 26.62 18.36
N ASN A 579 22.93 27.41 19.09
CA ASN A 579 23.58 26.87 20.31
C ASN A 579 22.75 26.92 21.60
N GLU A 580 21.79 27.84 21.78
CA GLU A 580 21.14 28.00 23.09
C GLU A 580 19.99 27.00 23.38
N PHE A 581 19.46 26.33 22.35
CA PHE A 581 18.48 25.24 22.54
C PHE A 581 19.14 23.84 22.51
N PHE A 582 20.38 23.74 22.01
CA PHE A 582 21.10 22.48 21.83
C PHE A 582 22.10 22.18 22.95
N ASP A 583 22.74 23.17 23.58
CA ASP A 583 23.73 22.90 24.65
C ASP A 583 23.10 22.37 25.95
N SER A 584 21.77 22.46 26.12
CA SER A 584 21.05 21.82 27.24
C SER A 584 20.47 20.44 26.91
N MET A 585 20.64 19.94 25.67
CA MET A 585 20.21 18.60 25.21
C MET A 585 21.36 17.64 24.87
N TYR A 586 22.63 18.07 24.89
CA TYR A 586 23.77 17.28 24.38
C TYR A 586 24.90 17.01 25.40
N SER A 587 24.58 16.89 26.70
CA SER A 587 25.50 16.21 27.63
C SER A 587 25.17 14.71 27.72
N ASP A 588 26.07 13.90 27.15
CA ASP A 588 26.32 12.46 27.38
C ASP A 588 25.58 11.34 26.60
N SER A 589 24.84 11.60 25.51
CA SER A 589 24.47 10.49 24.60
C SER A 589 24.19 10.93 23.15
N GLY A 590 24.93 10.36 22.19
CA GLY A 590 24.80 10.65 20.76
C GLY A 590 23.63 9.92 20.09
N ASN A 591 22.95 10.64 19.19
CA ASN A 591 21.72 10.26 18.44
C ASN A 591 21.80 8.95 17.66
N GLU A 592 20.65 8.31 17.42
CA GLU A 592 20.35 6.88 17.45
C GLU A 592 19.63 6.31 16.20
N TYR A 593 20.00 5.13 15.68
CA TYR A 593 19.22 4.37 14.69
C TYR A 593 19.34 2.82 14.80
N ILE A 594 18.32 2.09 14.31
CA ILE A 594 18.08 0.63 14.48
C ILE A 594 17.62 -0.02 13.16
N PHE A 595 18.32 -1.05 12.65
CA PHE A 595 17.83 -1.85 11.49
C PHE A 595 18.28 -3.31 11.37
N THR A 596 17.26 -4.17 11.34
CA THR A 596 17.01 -5.40 10.54
C THR A 596 17.72 -6.73 10.86
N VAL A 597 16.86 -7.73 11.12
CA VAL A 597 17.14 -9.14 11.33
C VAL A 597 17.30 -9.87 10.00
N GLN A 598 18.40 -10.61 9.86
CA GLN A 598 18.53 -11.62 8.82
C GLN A 598 18.12 -12.98 9.39
N ASN A 599 17.08 -13.56 8.80
CA ASN A 599 16.84 -14.99 8.93
C ASN A 599 17.80 -15.73 8.02
N SER A 600 18.55 -16.67 8.59
CA SER A 600 19.39 -17.55 7.79
C SER A 600 18.47 -18.43 6.94
N SER A 601 18.54 -18.29 5.61
CA SER A 601 18.15 -19.39 4.73
C SER A 601 19.42 -20.05 4.21
N TYR A 602 19.40 -21.38 4.29
CA TYR A 602 20.36 -22.30 3.69
C TYR A 602 20.65 -21.99 2.23
#